data_AF-A0A353U1U5-F1
#
_entry.id   AF-A0A353U1U5-F1
#
_cell.length_a   1.000
_cell.length_b   1.000
_cell.length_c   1.000
_cell.angle_alpha   90.00
_cell.angle_beta   90.00
_cell.angle_gamma   90.00
#
_symmetry.space_group_name_H-M   'P 1'
#
loop_
_entity.id
_entity.type
_entity.pdbx_description
1 polymer ?
#
loop_
_entity_poly.entity_id
_entity_poly.type
_entity_poly.pdbx_seq_one_letter_code
_entity_poly.pdbx_strand_id
1 'polypeptide(L)'
;LAYFGAKILHPTSVLPAKLADIPVRLLNTMNPEAPGTTISSKETKQDIKAIAAKDGITAIRIKSGRMLLAYGFMRKVFEIFESYKTPIDMITTSEVGV
;
A
#
# COMPACT_ATOMS: atom_id res chain seq x y z
N LEU A 1 1.54 -2.08 -6.13
CA LEU A 1 0.45 -2.69 -6.92
C LEU A 1 -0.13 -3.94 -6.26
N ALA A 2 0.67 -4.96 -5.95
CA ALA A 2 0.14 -6.16 -5.29
C ALA A 2 -0.61 -5.88 -3.96
N TYR A 3 -0.18 -4.87 -3.19
CA TYR A 3 -0.87 -4.48 -1.96
C TYR A 3 -2.19 -3.70 -2.18
N PHE A 4 -2.27 -2.87 -3.22
CA PHE A 4 -3.37 -1.90 -3.40
C PHE A 4 -4.34 -2.24 -4.54
N GLY A 5 -3.95 -3.03 -5.54
CA GLY A 5 -4.70 -3.21 -6.78
C GLY A 5 -4.96 -4.65 -7.23
N ALA A 6 -4.16 -5.62 -6.78
CA ALA A 6 -4.31 -7.01 -7.17
C ALA A 6 -4.29 -7.89 -5.92
N LYS A 7 -5.45 -8.41 -5.50
CA LYS A 7 -5.63 -9.33 -4.34
C LYS A 7 -5.04 -10.73 -4.60
N ILE A 8 -3.79 -10.80 -5.09
CA ILE A 8 -3.19 -12.02 -5.63
C ILE A 8 -2.00 -12.47 -4.79
N LEU A 9 -1.14 -11.55 -4.34
CA LEU A 9 0.05 -11.89 -3.55
C LEU A 9 0.32 -10.87 -2.46
N HIS A 10 0.67 -11.34 -1.27
CA HIS A 10 1.20 -10.49 -0.22
C HIS A 10 2.65 -10.09 -0.58
N PRO A 11 3.05 -8.80 -0.45
CA PRO A 11 4.39 -8.35 -0.82
C PRO A 11 5.52 -9.13 -0.14
N THR A 12 5.33 -9.52 1.12
CA THR A 12 6.32 -10.31 1.87
C THR A 12 6.59 -11.68 1.25
N SER A 13 5.62 -12.28 0.57
CA SER A 13 5.78 -13.59 -0.08
C SER A 13 6.69 -13.53 -1.30
N VAL A 14 6.83 -12.37 -1.94
CA VAL A 14 7.67 -12.17 -3.14
C VAL A 14 9.08 -11.70 -2.77
N LEU A 15 9.29 -11.26 -1.52
CA LEU A 15 10.56 -10.69 -1.07
C LEU A 15 11.77 -11.64 -1.24
N PRO A 16 11.70 -12.95 -0.90
CA PRO A 16 12.86 -13.84 -1.06
C PRO A 16 13.28 -13.99 -2.52
N ALA A 17 12.33 -14.14 -3.45
CA ALA A 17 12.60 -14.26 -4.88
C ALA A 17 13.22 -12.98 -5.44
N LYS A 18 12.74 -11.81 -4.95
CA LYS A 18 13.33 -10.52 -5.30
C LYS A 18 14.80 -10.41 -4.83
N LEU A 19 15.10 -10.83 -3.59
CA LEU A 19 16.46 -10.77 -3.05
C LEU A 19 17.43 -11.70 -3.80
N ALA A 20 16.94 -12.84 -4.29
CA ALA A 20 17.71 -13.79 -5.08
C ALA A 20 17.74 -13.45 -6.59
N ASP A 21 17.15 -12.33 -7.02
CA ASP A 21 16.97 -11.92 -8.42
C ASP A 21 16.31 -12.99 -9.31
N ILE A 22 15.39 -13.77 -8.72
CA ILE A 22 14.64 -14.82 -9.42
C ILE A 22 13.32 -14.23 -9.94
N PRO A 23 13.08 -14.26 -11.27
CA PRO A 23 11.83 -13.75 -11.83
C PRO A 23 10.64 -14.63 -11.41
N VAL A 24 9.55 -13.97 -10.97
CA VAL A 24 8.33 -14.66 -10.52
C VAL A 24 7.26 -14.56 -11.61
N ARG A 25 6.72 -15.70 -12.04
CA ARG A 25 5.61 -15.77 -13.00
C ARG A 25 4.30 -16.02 -12.29
N LEU A 26 3.34 -15.14 -12.51
CA LEU A 26 1.94 -15.27 -12.11
C LEU A 26 1.15 -15.84 -13.28
N LEU A 27 0.62 -17.05 -13.11
CA LEU A 27 -0.19 -17.75 -14.12
C LEU A 27 -1.60 -17.99 -13.60
N ASN A 28 -2.54 -18.21 -14.51
CA ASN A 28 -3.91 -18.60 -14.17
C ASN A 28 -4.02 -20.13 -14.18
N THR A 29 -4.37 -20.73 -13.04
CA THR A 29 -4.57 -22.19 -12.93
C THR A 29 -5.72 -22.71 -13.80
N MET A 30 -6.73 -21.88 -14.06
CA MET A 30 -7.88 -22.23 -14.90
C MET A 30 -7.59 -22.11 -16.40
N ASN A 31 -6.51 -21.44 -16.79
CA ASN A 31 -6.07 -21.35 -18.18
C ASN A 31 -4.52 -21.31 -18.25
N PRO A 32 -3.86 -22.50 -18.22
CA PRO A 32 -2.40 -22.59 -18.13
C PRO A 32 -1.64 -22.01 -19.32
N GLU A 33 -2.27 -21.98 -20.50
CA GLU A 33 -1.66 -21.46 -21.74
C GLU A 33 -1.65 -19.92 -21.79
N ALA A 34 -2.31 -19.24 -20.85
CA ALA A 34 -2.32 -17.79 -20.81
C ALA A 34 -0.91 -17.23 -20.50
N PRO A 35 -0.51 -16.10 -21.11
CA PRO A 35 0.83 -15.54 -20.95
C PRO A 35 1.17 -15.13 -19.51
N GLY A 36 0.16 -14.77 -18.72
CA GLY A 36 0.29 -14.39 -17.31
C GLY A 36 1.01 -13.05 -17.08
N THR A 37 1.58 -12.86 -15.89
CA THR A 37 2.35 -11.67 -15.53
C THR A 37 3.72 -12.07 -15.00
N THR A 38 4.80 -11.51 -15.56
CA THR A 38 6.16 -11.78 -15.10
C THR A 38 6.68 -10.59 -14.30
N ILE A 39 7.01 -10.84 -13.03
CA ILE A 39 7.63 -9.87 -12.13
C ILE A 39 9.15 -10.10 -12.21
N SER A 40 9.88 -9.10 -12.69
CA SER A 40 11.35 -9.15 -12.80
C SER A 40 11.97 -7.81 -12.44
N SER A 41 13.27 -7.82 -12.18
CA SER A 41 14.07 -6.62 -11.87
C SER A 41 14.35 -5.73 -13.11
N LYS A 42 13.93 -6.16 -14.30
CA LYS A 42 14.14 -5.40 -15.54
C LYS A 42 13.19 -4.21 -15.61
N GLU A 43 13.75 -3.00 -15.70
CA GLU A 43 12.97 -1.78 -15.88
C GLU A 43 12.55 -1.60 -17.34
N THR A 44 11.25 -1.45 -17.55
CA THR A 44 10.66 -0.96 -18.79
C THR A 44 10.34 0.53 -18.63
N LYS A 45 10.81 1.36 -19.57
CA LYS A 45 10.43 2.78 -19.66
C LYS A 45 8.99 2.89 -20.15
N GLN A 46 8.05 2.93 -19.20
CA GLN A 46 6.65 3.26 -19.43
C GLN A 46 6.22 4.25 -18.36
N ASP A 47 5.53 5.31 -18.76
CA ASP A 47 5.13 6.40 -17.87
C ASP A 47 4.07 5.95 -16.84
N ILE A 48 3.15 5.06 -17.23
CA ILE A 48 2.12 4.50 -16.36
C ILE A 48 2.06 2.98 -16.57
N LYS A 49 2.30 2.21 -15.51
CA LYS A 49 2.29 0.73 -15.56
C LYS A 49 0.94 0.12 -15.22
N ALA A 50 0.21 0.73 -14.28
CA ALA A 50 -1.11 0.27 -13.87
C ALA A 50 -1.81 1.32 -12.98
N ILE A 51 -3.14 1.24 -12.93
CA ILE A 51 -4.00 2.02 -12.03
C ILE A 51 -4.63 1.04 -11.04
N ALA A 52 -4.69 1.41 -9.76
CA ALA A 52 -5.34 0.64 -8.72
C ALA A 52 -6.45 1.48 -8.09
N ALA A 53 -7.58 0.85 -7.79
CA ALA A 53 -8.71 1.46 -7.09
C ALA A 53 -9.03 0.67 -5.82
N LYS A 54 -9.38 1.38 -4.75
CA LYS A 54 -9.80 0.79 -3.48
C LYS A 54 -11.11 1.45 -3.04
N ASP A 55 -12.16 0.64 -2.97
CA ASP A 55 -13.47 1.08 -2.52
C ASP A 55 -13.62 0.95 -0.99
N GLY A 56 -14.65 1.59 -0.44
CA GLY A 56 -14.98 1.48 0.99
C GLY A 56 -14.01 2.21 1.93
N ILE A 57 -13.26 3.19 1.42
CA ILE A 57 -12.38 4.01 2.26
C ILE A 57 -13.21 4.98 3.10
N THR A 58 -12.98 4.98 4.41
CA THR A 58 -13.51 5.99 5.33
C THR A 58 -12.45 7.06 5.56
N ALA A 59 -12.76 8.30 5.20
CA ALA A 59 -11.87 9.44 5.44
C ALA A 59 -12.19 10.10 6.79
N ILE A 60 -11.18 10.20 7.67
CA ILE A 60 -11.28 10.89 8.95
C ILE A 60 -10.38 12.11 8.88
N ARG A 61 -10.96 13.31 9.12
CA ARG A 61 -10.22 14.57 9.13
C ARG A 61 -10.21 15.16 10.53
N ILE A 62 -9.02 15.33 11.11
CA ILE A 62 -8.79 15.86 12.43
C ILE A 62 -8.19 17.26 12.30
N LYS A 63 -8.97 18.27 12.66
CA LYS A 63 -8.51 19.67 12.70
C LYS A 63 -8.28 20.11 14.13
N SER A 64 -7.12 20.70 14.40
CA SER A 64 -6.81 21.26 15.70
C SER A 64 -5.84 22.42 15.57
N GLY A 65 -6.22 23.59 16.08
CA GLY A 65 -5.30 24.73 16.18
C GLY A 65 -4.12 24.46 17.14
N ARG A 66 -4.23 23.41 17.98
CA ARG A 66 -3.16 22.96 18.88
C ARG A 66 -2.24 21.92 18.23
N MET A 67 -2.35 21.65 16.93
CA MET A 67 -1.45 20.75 16.23
C MET A 67 -0.12 21.44 15.88
N LEU A 68 -0.16 22.74 15.58
CA LEU A 68 1.02 23.53 15.25
C LEU A 68 2.00 23.54 16.44
N LEU A 69 3.24 23.08 16.22
CA LEU A 69 4.31 23.01 17.23
C LEU A 69 4.03 22.07 18.43
N ALA A 70 2.94 21.30 18.41
CA ALA A 70 2.63 20.37 19.50
C ALA A 70 3.31 19.01 19.29
N TYR A 71 4.35 18.78 20.07
CA TYR A 71 5.02 17.49 20.13
C TYR A 71 4.05 16.39 20.59
N GLY A 72 4.03 15.26 19.89
CA GLY A 72 3.24 14.08 20.26
C GLY A 72 1.77 14.09 19.84
N PHE A 73 1.29 15.10 19.09
CA PHE A 73 -0.09 15.10 18.58
C PHE A 73 -0.38 13.87 17.70
N MET A 74 0.47 13.60 16.69
CA MET A 74 0.34 12.41 15.83
C MET A 74 0.47 11.10 16.61
N ARG A 75 1.37 11.04 17.60
CA ARG A 75 1.53 9.87 18.47
C ARG A 75 0.22 9.54 19.17
N LYS A 76 -0.42 10.52 19.80
CA LYS A 76 -1.70 10.34 20.50
C LYS A 76 -2.79 9.85 19.55
N VAL A 77 -2.84 10.40 18.33
CA VAL A 77 -3.79 9.94 17.31
C VAL A 77 -3.53 8.45 17.00
N PHE A 78 -2.31 8.07 16.65
CA PHE A 78 -2.00 6.67 16.30
C PHE A 78 -2.18 5.70 17.47
N GLU A 79 -1.89 6.12 18.69
CA GLU A 79 -2.12 5.33 19.91
C GLU A 79 -3.61 5.00 20.11
N ILE A 80 -4.50 5.95 19.78
CA ILE A 80 -5.94 5.68 19.78
C ILE A 80 -6.27 4.60 18.74
N PHE A 81 -5.87 4.78 17.48
CA PHE A 81 -6.13 3.77 16.44
C PHE A 81 -5.58 2.38 16.81
N GLU A 82 -4.38 2.32 17.41
CA GLU A 82 -3.77 1.10 17.91
C GLU A 82 -4.60 0.45 19.03
N SER A 83 -5.05 1.22 20.02
CA SER A 83 -5.88 0.72 21.13
C SER A 83 -7.19 0.07 20.64
N TYR A 84 -7.76 0.61 19.56
CA TYR A 84 -8.96 0.08 18.91
C TYR A 84 -8.66 -0.99 17.85
N LYS A 85 -7.37 -1.34 17.64
CA LYS A 85 -6.90 -2.30 16.63
C LYS A 85 -7.37 -1.94 15.21
N THR A 86 -7.39 -0.64 14.90
CA THR A 86 -7.84 -0.12 13.61
C THR A 86 -6.62 0.25 12.76
N PRO A 87 -6.36 -0.46 11.64
CA PRO A 87 -5.26 -0.13 10.74
C PRO A 87 -5.55 1.17 9.96
N ILE A 88 -4.51 1.94 9.69
CA ILE A 88 -4.58 3.18 8.91
C ILE A 88 -3.97 2.92 7.52
N ASP A 89 -4.72 3.23 6.46
CA ASP A 89 -4.30 2.98 5.08
C ASP A 89 -3.46 4.12 4.47
N MET A 90 -3.87 5.37 4.71
CA MET A 90 -3.26 6.56 4.12
C MET A 90 -3.35 7.72 5.10
N ILE A 91 -2.30 8.54 5.14
CA ILE A 91 -2.22 9.73 5.97
C ILE A 91 -1.82 10.89 5.07
N THR A 92 -2.50 12.02 5.22
CA THR A 92 -2.10 13.29 4.61
C THR A 92 -2.10 14.36 5.70
N THR A 93 -1.15 15.28 5.67
CA THR A 93 -1.04 16.32 6.70
C THR A 93 -1.08 17.69 6.08
N SER A 94 -1.61 18.64 6.83
CA SER A 94 -1.54 20.08 6.59
C SER A 94 -0.99 20.76 7.85
N GLU A 95 -0.76 22.06 7.77
CA GLU A 95 -0.22 22.85 8.90
C GLU A 95 -1.08 22.77 10.18
N VAL A 96 -2.39 22.61 10.04
CA VAL A 96 -3.36 22.65 11.16
C VAL A 96 -4.28 21.42 11.25
N GLY A 97 -3.98 20.36 10.50
CA GLY A 97 -4.81 19.17 10.50
C GLY A 97 -4.19 17.98 9.77
N VAL A 98 -4.74 16.80 10.07
CA VAL A 98 -4.45 15.51 9.45
C VAL A 98 -5.75 14.89 8.93
#